data_AF-A0A9Q0SAU8-F1
#
_entry.id   AF-A0A9Q0SAU8-F1
#
_cell.length_a   1.000
_cell.length_b   1.000
_cell.length_c   1.000
_cell.angle_alpha   90.00
_cell.angle_beta   90.00
_cell.angle_gamma   90.00
#
_symmetry.space_group_name_H-M   'P 1'
#
loop_
_entity.id
_entity.type
_entity.pdbx_description
1 polymer ?
#
loop_
_entity_poly.entity_id
_entity_poly.type
_entity_poly.pdbx_seq_one_letter_code
_entity_poly.pdbx_strand_id
1 'polypeptide(L)'
;MTVFGAIILWRHDAKAMWAALGSVVNSILSVILKRILNQERPDSASRSDPGMPSSHGQSIFFTVVFAILSVGEWLSVNEFTLIISASILAFGTYLTWLRVSRGLHTINQVVAGAAVGSIFSILWFWSWEALVLNAFISSLWVRMVVVMGAAVFCLAFLVSSIA
;
A
#
# COMPACT_ATOMS: atom_id res chain seq x y z
N MET A 1 -11.59 -1.54 10.90
CA MET A 1 -10.37 -0.87 10.40
C MET A 1 -9.83 0.18 11.37
N THR A 2 -10.69 0.87 12.13
CA THR A 2 -10.35 1.67 13.32
C THR A 2 -9.49 0.91 14.33
N VAL A 3 -9.83 -0.37 14.58
CA VAL A 3 -9.05 -1.29 15.41
C VAL A 3 -7.64 -1.51 14.85
N PHE A 4 -7.46 -1.53 13.52
CA PHE A 4 -6.16 -1.75 12.88
C PHE A 4 -5.23 -0.53 13.04
N GLY A 5 -5.75 0.69 12.85
CA GLY A 5 -5.00 1.92 13.14
C GLY A 5 -4.64 2.07 14.61
N ALA A 6 -5.57 1.74 15.52
CA ALA A 6 -5.30 1.70 16.95
C ALA A 6 -4.23 0.66 17.32
N ILE A 7 -4.24 -0.52 16.70
CA ILE A 7 -3.20 -1.56 16.90
C ILE A 7 -1.84 -1.10 16.37
N ILE A 8 -1.77 -0.43 15.21
CA ILE A 8 -0.51 0.11 14.67
C ILE A 8 0.10 1.11 15.66
N LEU A 9 -0.71 2.03 16.19
CA LEU A 9 -0.25 3.04 17.15
C LEU A 9 0.10 2.41 18.50
N TRP A 10 -0.70 1.45 18.98
CA TRP A 10 -0.51 0.78 20.27
C TRP A 10 0.70 -0.14 20.30
N ARG A 11 0.98 -0.88 19.21
CA ARG A 11 2.12 -1.81 19.18
C ARG A 11 3.48 -1.11 19.12
N HIS A 12 3.51 0.22 18.92
CA HIS A 12 4.74 0.99 18.73
C HIS A 12 5.68 0.39 17.67
N ASP A 13 5.10 -0.31 16.69
CA ASP A 13 5.86 -0.91 15.61
C ASP A 13 6.18 0.18 14.57
N ALA A 14 7.40 0.70 14.64
CA ALA A 14 7.84 1.79 13.79
C ALA A 14 7.86 1.40 12.30
N LYS A 15 8.09 0.12 11.98
CA LYS A 15 8.06 -0.38 10.60
C LYS A 15 6.61 -0.47 10.09
N ALA A 16 5.64 -0.81 10.95
CA ALA A 16 4.22 -0.73 10.61
C ALA A 16 3.74 0.72 10.40
N MET A 17 4.21 1.67 11.22
CA MET A 17 3.96 3.11 11.01
C MET A 17 4.57 3.60 9.69
N TRP A 18 5.77 3.12 9.36
CA TRP A 18 6.42 3.40 8.09
C TRP A 18 5.62 2.84 6.90
N ALA A 19 5.05 1.64 7.03
CA ALA A 19 4.15 1.06 6.03
C ALA A 19 2.90 1.94 5.80
N ALA A 20 2.30 2.44 6.88
CA ALA A 20 1.15 3.33 6.82
C ALA A 20 1.48 4.63 6.07
N LEU A 21 2.62 5.27 6.39
CA LEU A 21 3.10 6.45 5.66
C LEU A 21 3.36 6.14 4.17
N GLY A 22 3.97 4.99 3.88
CA GLY A 22 4.18 4.52 2.52
C GLY A 22 2.88 4.37 1.72
N SER A 23 1.81 3.90 2.36
CA SER A 23 0.50 3.76 1.69
C SER A 23 -0.11 5.12 1.28
N VAL A 24 0.14 6.17 2.07
CA VAL A 24 -0.23 7.55 1.72
C VAL A 24 0.56 8.04 0.53
N VAL A 25 1.90 7.90 0.58
CA VAL A 25 2.78 8.34 -0.50
C VAL A 25 2.49 7.56 -1.80
N ASN A 26 2.22 6.26 -1.71
CA ASN A 26 1.81 5.43 -2.85
C ASN A 26 0.47 5.91 -3.45
N SER A 27 -0.46 6.35 -2.61
CA SER A 27 -1.74 6.91 -3.06
C SER A 27 -1.55 8.24 -3.80
N ILE A 28 -0.69 9.12 -3.27
CA ILE A 28 -0.30 10.38 -3.94
C ILE A 28 0.37 10.08 -5.29
N LEU A 29 1.31 9.13 -5.32
CA LEU A 29 1.96 8.68 -6.55
C LEU A 29 0.92 8.19 -7.58
N SER A 30 -0.08 7.43 -7.15
CA SER A 30 -1.14 6.96 -8.04
C SER A 30 -1.92 8.11 -8.69
N VAL A 31 -2.27 9.14 -7.91
CA VAL A 31 -2.95 10.34 -8.42
C VAL A 31 -2.08 11.08 -9.43
N ILE A 32 -0.79 11.26 -9.12
CA ILE A 32 0.17 11.92 -10.02
C ILE A 32 0.29 11.15 -11.34
N LEU A 33 0.53 9.84 -11.27
CA LEU A 33 0.69 9.00 -12.47
C LEU A 33 -0.58 8.99 -13.33
N LYS A 34 -1.76 8.97 -12.71
CA LYS A 34 -3.04 9.07 -13.42
C LYS A 34 -3.16 10.36 -14.22
N ARG A 35 -2.71 11.48 -13.65
CA ARG A 35 -2.74 12.78 -14.33
C ARG A 35 -1.71 12.86 -15.46
N ILE A 36 -0.54 12.26 -15.28
CA ILE A 36 0.52 12.23 -16.30
C ILE A 36 0.11 11.35 -17.48
N LEU A 37 -0.40 10.14 -17.22
CA LEU A 37 -0.75 9.17 -18.27
C LEU A 37 -2.09 9.48 -18.92
N ASN A 38 -3.04 10.02 -18.15
CA ASN A 38 -4.37 10.45 -18.58
C ASN A 38 -5.11 9.45 -19.49
N GLN A 39 -4.89 8.14 -19.29
CA GLN A 39 -5.51 7.11 -20.12
C GLN A 39 -7.00 6.97 -19.75
N GLU A 40 -7.87 6.92 -20.73
CA GLU A 40 -9.30 6.68 -20.51
C GLU A 40 -9.58 5.31 -19.89
N ARG A 41 -10.67 5.23 -19.12
CA ARG A 41 -11.21 3.97 -18.59
C ARG A 41 -11.98 3.23 -19.70
N PRO A 42 -12.30 1.93 -19.51
CA PRO A 42 -13.26 1.25 -20.38
C PRO A 42 -14.59 2.01 -20.42
N ASP A 43 -15.30 1.97 -21.55
CA ASP A 43 -16.60 2.64 -21.74
C ASP A 43 -17.67 2.19 -20.72
N SER A 44 -17.52 0.99 -20.16
CA SER A 44 -18.39 0.44 -19.13
C SER A 44 -18.17 1.06 -17.73
N ALA A 45 -17.11 1.84 -17.54
CA ALA A 45 -16.81 2.48 -16.27
C ALA A 45 -17.62 3.77 -16.11
N SER A 46 -18.39 3.89 -15.02
CA SER A 46 -19.17 5.09 -14.70
C SER A 46 -18.33 6.27 -14.19
N ARG A 47 -17.01 6.12 -14.06
CA ARG A 47 -16.11 7.15 -13.54
C ARG A 47 -15.38 7.88 -14.66
N SER A 48 -15.29 9.19 -14.54
CA SER A 48 -14.62 10.08 -15.50
C SER A 48 -13.12 10.33 -15.20
N ASP A 49 -12.59 9.83 -14.08
CA ASP A 49 -11.17 9.99 -13.77
C ASP A 49 -10.28 9.04 -14.60
N PRO A 50 -9.01 9.40 -14.86
CA PRO A 50 -8.10 8.55 -15.62
C PRO A 50 -7.95 7.14 -15.06
N GLY A 51 -7.84 6.17 -15.98
CA GLY A 51 -7.85 4.73 -15.69
C GLY A 51 -6.50 4.11 -15.41
N MET A 52 -5.38 4.70 -15.87
CA MET A 52 -4.03 4.14 -15.70
C MET A 52 -3.14 5.00 -14.81
N PRO A 53 -2.41 4.41 -13.84
CA PRO A 53 -2.58 3.05 -13.34
C PRO A 53 -3.88 2.90 -12.52
N SER A 54 -4.36 1.67 -12.36
CA SER A 54 -5.46 1.39 -11.42
C SER A 54 -5.00 1.67 -9.98
N SER A 55 -5.57 2.70 -9.34
CA SER A 55 -5.21 3.06 -7.95
C SER A 55 -5.49 1.93 -6.97
N HIS A 56 -6.56 1.16 -7.18
CA HIS A 56 -6.85 -0.02 -6.35
C HIS A 56 -5.80 -1.11 -6.56
N GLY A 57 -5.43 -1.40 -7.81
CA GLY A 57 -4.36 -2.37 -8.09
C GLY A 57 -3.04 -1.96 -7.46
N GLN A 58 -2.70 -0.67 -7.54
CA GLN A 58 -1.48 -0.10 -6.97
C GLN A 58 -1.48 -0.14 -5.43
N SER A 59 -2.58 0.22 -4.77
CA SER A 59 -2.65 0.13 -3.30
C SER A 59 -2.69 -1.31 -2.80
N ILE A 60 -3.41 -2.21 -3.49
CA ILE A 60 -3.49 -3.63 -3.12
C ILE A 60 -2.10 -4.27 -3.21
N PHE A 61 -1.40 -4.10 -4.33
CA PHE A 61 -0.09 -4.71 -4.50
C PHE A 61 1.00 -4.06 -3.65
N PHE A 62 0.86 -2.78 -3.29
CA PHE A 62 1.68 -2.20 -2.23
C PHE A 62 1.53 -2.97 -0.92
N THR A 63 0.29 -3.14 -0.44
CA THR A 63 0.02 -3.85 0.82
C THR A 63 0.42 -5.32 0.76
N VAL A 64 0.12 -6.02 -0.34
CA VAL A 64 0.46 -7.43 -0.54
C VAL A 64 1.96 -7.65 -0.47
N VAL A 65 2.74 -6.87 -1.22
CA VAL A 65 4.19 -7.04 -1.26
C VAL A 65 4.81 -6.65 0.08
N PHE A 66 4.35 -5.56 0.71
CA PHE A 66 4.84 -5.19 2.04
C PHE A 66 4.55 -6.30 3.07
N ALA A 67 3.35 -6.87 3.06
CA ALA A 67 2.96 -7.95 3.97
C ALA A 67 3.79 -9.22 3.76
N ILE A 68 4.04 -9.61 2.51
CA ILE A 68 4.89 -10.78 2.18
C ILE A 68 6.31 -10.56 2.69
N LEU A 69 6.89 -9.38 2.45
CA LEU A 69 8.23 -9.03 2.93
C LEU A 69 8.29 -9.04 4.47
N SER A 70 7.29 -8.46 5.14
CA SER A 70 7.18 -8.50 6.62
C SER A 70 7.04 -9.91 7.18
N VAL A 71 6.26 -10.79 6.54
CA VAL A 71 6.13 -12.19 6.95
C VAL A 71 7.47 -12.92 6.86
N GLY A 72 8.18 -12.76 5.74
CA GLY A 72 9.50 -13.37 5.55
C GLY A 72 10.55 -12.86 6.53
N GLU A 73 10.55 -11.56 6.83
CA GLU A 73 11.45 -10.95 7.80
C GLU A 73 11.15 -11.39 9.23
N TRP A 74 9.86 -11.40 9.63
CA TRP A 74 9.49 -11.63 11.03
C TRP A 74 9.47 -13.12 11.41
N LEU A 75 9.06 -13.99 10.49
CA LEU A 75 8.87 -15.43 10.76
C LEU A 75 9.96 -16.31 10.13
N SER A 76 10.93 -15.73 9.42
CA SER A 76 11.91 -16.42 8.56
C SER A 76 11.27 -17.23 7.44
N VAL A 77 11.97 -17.36 6.31
CA VAL A 77 11.43 -18.08 5.14
C VAL A 77 11.41 -19.58 5.39
N ASN A 78 10.21 -20.15 5.39
CA ASN A 78 9.91 -21.58 5.51
C ASN A 78 8.61 -21.94 4.75
N GLU A 79 8.26 -23.23 4.71
CA GLU A 79 7.06 -23.72 4.00
C GLU A 79 5.77 -23.02 4.45
N PHE A 80 5.58 -22.84 5.75
CA PHE A 80 4.39 -22.17 6.31
C PHE A 80 4.31 -20.70 5.86
N THR A 81 5.40 -19.95 5.93
CA THR A 81 5.44 -18.56 5.46
C THR A 81 5.25 -18.43 3.95
N LEU A 82 5.67 -19.45 3.18
CA LEU A 82 5.43 -19.51 1.75
C LEU A 82 3.93 -19.71 1.45
N ILE A 83 3.26 -20.61 2.19
CA ILE A 83 1.81 -20.82 2.08
C ILE A 83 1.04 -19.54 2.43
N ILE A 84 1.42 -18.85 3.51
CA ILE A 84 0.83 -17.56 3.88
C ILE A 84 1.04 -16.54 2.76
N SER A 85 2.27 -16.41 2.27
CA SER A 85 2.61 -15.44 1.23
C SER A 85 1.87 -15.70 -0.08
N ALA A 86 1.75 -16.97 -0.47
CA ALA A 86 0.97 -17.39 -1.63
C ALA A 86 -0.53 -17.08 -1.44
N SER A 87 -1.07 -17.30 -0.24
CA SER A 87 -2.46 -16.98 0.09
C SER A 87 -2.73 -15.47 0.02
N ILE A 88 -1.82 -14.65 0.56
CA ILE A 88 -1.89 -13.19 0.48
C ILE A 88 -1.85 -12.72 -0.98
N LEU A 89 -0.93 -13.27 -1.78
CA LEU A 89 -0.80 -12.94 -3.20
C LEU A 89 -2.05 -13.34 -4.00
N ALA A 90 -2.59 -14.53 -3.75
CA ALA A 90 -3.81 -15.01 -4.40
C ALA A 90 -5.01 -14.10 -4.09
N PHE A 91 -5.18 -13.74 -2.81
CA PHE A 91 -6.24 -12.84 -2.39
C PHE A 91 -6.09 -11.43 -3.01
N GLY A 92 -4.87 -10.87 -2.99
CA GLY A 92 -4.58 -9.59 -3.62
C GLY A 92 -4.85 -9.59 -5.13
N THR A 93 -4.47 -10.67 -5.81
CA THR A 93 -4.75 -10.88 -7.24
C THR A 93 -6.24 -10.95 -7.50
N TYR A 94 -7.00 -11.68 -6.68
CA TYR A 94 -8.46 -11.76 -6.80
C TYR A 94 -9.14 -10.39 -6.63
N LEU A 95 -8.80 -9.63 -5.58
CA LEU A 95 -9.36 -8.29 -5.35
C LEU A 95 -9.07 -7.32 -6.50
N THR A 96 -7.89 -7.48 -7.09
CA THR A 96 -7.41 -6.69 -8.22
C THR A 96 -8.14 -7.11 -9.52
N TRP A 97 -8.36 -8.40 -9.73
CA TRP A 97 -9.17 -8.93 -10.84
C TRP A 97 -10.63 -8.47 -10.78
N LEU A 98 -11.20 -8.28 -9.58
CA LEU A 98 -12.54 -7.69 -9.43
C LEU A 98 -12.67 -6.30 -10.07
N ARG A 99 -11.56 -5.58 -10.29
CA ARG A 99 -11.61 -4.31 -11.02
C ARG A 99 -11.89 -4.52 -12.51
N VAL A 100 -11.40 -5.61 -13.08
CA VAL A 100 -11.62 -5.98 -14.49
C VAL A 100 -13.01 -6.60 -14.66
N SER A 101 -13.38 -7.57 -13.82
CA SER A 101 -14.67 -8.27 -13.97
C SER A 101 -15.90 -7.40 -13.69
N ARG A 102 -15.71 -6.27 -12.99
CA ARG A 102 -16.75 -5.25 -12.79
C ARG A 102 -16.71 -4.13 -13.83
N GLY A 103 -15.88 -4.23 -14.87
CA GLY A 103 -15.77 -3.23 -15.94
C GLY A 103 -15.15 -1.89 -15.49
N LEU A 104 -14.48 -1.84 -14.34
CA LEU A 104 -13.94 -0.58 -13.80
C LEU A 104 -12.60 -0.17 -14.44
N HIS A 105 -11.84 -1.15 -14.91
CA HIS A 105 -10.51 -0.99 -15.49
C HIS A 105 -10.19 -2.09 -16.51
N THR A 106 -9.28 -1.80 -17.44
CA THR A 106 -8.69 -2.83 -18.32
C THR A 106 -7.65 -3.68 -17.59
N ILE A 107 -7.29 -4.84 -18.15
CA ILE A 107 -6.20 -5.68 -17.65
C ILE A 107 -4.89 -4.86 -17.59
N ASN A 108 -4.57 -4.10 -18.63
CA ASN A 108 -3.34 -3.30 -18.69
C ASN A 108 -3.26 -2.25 -17.58
N GLN A 109 -4.38 -1.57 -17.27
CA GLN A 109 -4.46 -0.59 -16.19
C GLN A 109 -4.23 -1.24 -14.83
N VAL A 110 -4.78 -2.43 -14.66
CA VAL A 110 -4.66 -3.21 -13.43
C VAL A 110 -3.25 -3.75 -13.24
N VAL A 111 -2.64 -4.31 -14.29
CA VAL A 111 -1.26 -4.80 -14.29
C VAL A 111 -0.27 -3.65 -14.05
N ALA A 112 -0.46 -2.50 -14.69
CA ALA A 112 0.36 -1.32 -14.45
C ALA A 112 0.28 -0.85 -12.99
N GLY A 113 -0.94 -0.81 -12.41
CA GLY A 113 -1.11 -0.53 -10.99
C GLY A 113 -0.39 -1.53 -10.10
N ALA A 114 -0.59 -2.84 -10.35
CA ALA A 114 0.06 -3.89 -9.59
C ALA A 114 1.60 -3.79 -9.64
N ALA A 115 2.17 -3.54 -10.81
CA ALA A 115 3.61 -3.36 -11.00
C ALA A 115 4.16 -2.14 -10.24
N VAL A 116 3.53 -0.97 -10.40
CA VAL A 116 3.95 0.26 -9.70
C VAL A 116 3.86 0.07 -8.18
N GLY A 117 2.75 -0.49 -7.69
CA GLY A 117 2.54 -0.73 -6.27
C GLY A 117 3.57 -1.68 -5.67
N SER A 118 3.90 -2.75 -6.40
CA SER A 118 4.92 -3.72 -6.00
C SER A 118 6.31 -3.10 -5.93
N ILE A 119 6.73 -2.41 -7.00
CA ILE A 119 8.04 -1.74 -7.07
C ILE A 119 8.16 -0.71 -5.95
N PHE A 120 7.15 0.14 -5.77
CA PHE A 120 7.15 1.14 -4.72
C PHE A 120 7.22 0.49 -3.33
N SER A 121 6.49 -0.60 -3.10
CA SER A 121 6.56 -1.33 -1.82
C SER A 121 7.94 -1.89 -1.53
N ILE A 122 8.61 -2.50 -2.51
CA ILE A 122 9.95 -3.06 -2.31
C ILE A 122 10.94 -1.95 -1.93
N LEU A 123 10.92 -0.84 -2.67
CA LEU A 123 11.77 0.31 -2.40
C LEU A 123 11.47 0.93 -1.02
N TRP A 124 10.17 1.07 -0.69
CA TRP A 124 9.74 1.65 0.58
C TRP A 124 10.11 0.75 1.78
N PHE A 125 9.90 -0.55 1.66
CA PHE A 125 10.29 -1.54 2.67
C PHE A 125 11.80 -1.50 2.92
N TRP A 126 12.60 -1.57 1.85
CA TRP A 126 14.06 -1.53 1.95
C TRP A 126 14.60 -0.21 2.51
N SER A 127 13.95 0.91 2.17
CA SER A 127 14.35 2.23 2.69
C SER A 127 14.29 2.33 4.22
N TRP A 128 13.46 1.50 4.87
CA TRP A 128 13.41 1.45 6.33
C TRP A 128 14.78 1.10 6.92
N GLU A 129 15.34 -0.04 6.54
CA GLU A 129 16.63 -0.50 7.06
C GLU A 129 17.79 0.35 6.51
N ALA A 130 17.73 0.70 5.22
CA ALA A 130 18.83 1.38 4.55
C ALA A 130 19.01 2.84 4.99
N LEU A 131 17.92 3.55 5.31
CA LEU A 131 17.95 5.01 5.50
C LEU A 131 17.24 5.45 6.78
N VAL A 132 16.07 4.88 7.09
CA VAL A 132 15.16 5.48 8.09
C VAL A 132 15.45 4.97 9.50
N LEU A 133 15.83 3.69 9.69
CA LEU A 133 15.98 3.09 11.01
C LEU A 133 17.01 3.83 11.87
N ASN A 134 18.22 4.04 11.33
CA ASN A 134 19.28 4.77 12.02
C ASN A 134 18.85 6.21 12.34
N ALA A 135 18.18 6.88 11.39
CA ALA A 135 17.67 8.23 11.57
C ALA A 135 16.54 8.29 12.62
N PHE A 136 15.66 7.29 12.66
CA PHE A 136 14.54 7.18 13.60
C PHE A 136 15.00 6.92 15.04
N ILE A 137 16.08 6.15 15.21
CA ILE A 137 16.68 5.90 16.51
C ILE A 137 17.44 7.15 17.00
N SER A 138 18.21 7.80 16.13
CA SER A 138 19.10 8.92 16.48
C SER A 138 18.44 10.30 16.54
N SER A 139 17.35 10.52 15.79
CA SER A 139 16.71 11.84 15.66
C SER A 139 15.25 11.82 16.14
N LEU A 140 14.98 12.62 17.17
CA LEU A 140 13.62 12.83 17.70
C LEU A 140 12.68 13.41 16.63
N TRP A 141 13.19 14.28 15.75
CA TRP A 141 12.40 14.88 14.68
C TRP A 141 11.91 13.84 13.67
N VAL A 142 12.80 12.92 13.25
CA VAL A 142 12.43 11.84 12.32
C VAL A 142 11.38 10.93 12.97
N ARG A 143 11.56 10.60 14.26
CA ARG A 143 10.58 9.84 15.02
C ARG A 143 9.22 10.52 15.09
N MET A 144 9.18 11.83 15.39
CA MET A 144 7.94 12.61 15.41
C MET A 144 7.26 12.60 14.04
N VAL A 145 8.00 12.80 12.95
CA VAL A 145 7.43 12.79 11.59
C VAL A 145 6.78 11.44 11.26
N VAL A 146 7.46 10.33 11.54
CA VAL A 146 6.92 8.99 11.27
C VAL A 146 5.67 8.70 12.11
N VAL A 147 5.71 9.01 13.41
CA VAL A 147 4.58 8.79 14.33
C VAL A 147 3.39 9.69 13.98
N MET A 148 3.63 10.99 13.74
CA MET A 148 2.56 11.92 13.35
C MET A 148 1.97 11.55 12.00
N GLY A 149 2.79 11.15 11.03
CA GLY A 149 2.32 10.67 9.72
C GLY A 149 1.38 9.47 9.86
N ALA A 150 1.75 8.49 10.68
CA ALA A 150 0.90 7.34 10.97
C ALA A 150 -0.38 7.73 11.73
N ALA A 151 -0.31 8.66 12.66
CA ALA A 151 -1.48 9.16 13.40
C ALA A 151 -2.47 9.90 12.49
N VAL A 152 -1.97 10.79 11.62
CA VAL A 152 -2.77 11.50 10.61
C VAL A 152 -3.42 10.51 9.65
N PHE A 153 -2.69 9.50 9.20
CA PHE A 153 -3.26 8.41 8.40
C PHE A 153 -4.43 7.73 9.11
N CYS A 154 -4.23 7.30 10.37
CA CYS A 154 -5.29 6.64 11.14
C CYS A 154 -6.52 7.55 11.34
N LEU A 155 -6.30 8.83 11.62
CA LEU A 155 -7.37 9.81 11.81
C LEU A 155 -8.14 10.11 10.52
N ALA A 156 -7.43 10.31 9.40
CA ALA A 156 -8.06 10.56 8.10
C ALA A 156 -8.97 9.41 7.69
N PHE A 157 -8.53 8.17 7.92
CA PHE A 157 -9.35 6.98 7.67
C PHE A 157 -10.57 6.91 8.61
N LEU A 158 -10.39 7.23 9.89
CA LEU A 158 -11.48 7.23 10.88
C LEU A 158 -12.58 8.22 10.49
N VAL A 159 -12.20 9.44 10.13
CA VAL A 159 -13.14 10.47 9.65
C VAL A 159 -13.85 10.02 8.37
N SER A 160 -13.12 9.47 7.39
CA SER A 160 -13.71 8.99 6.14
C SER A 160 -14.65 7.79 6.28
N SER A 161 -14.62 7.09 7.43
CA SER A 161 -15.46 5.91 7.68
C SER A 161 -16.78 6.23 8.40
N ILE A 162 -16.94 7.48 8.87
CA ILE A 162 -18.12 7.95 9.61
C ILE A 162 -18.96 8.91 8.74
N ALA A 163 -18.40 9.40 7.63
CA ALA A 163 -19.06 10.24 6.62
C ALA A 163 -19.63 9.38 5.47
#